data_AF-A0A4W2D584-F1
#
_entry.id   AF-A0A4W2D584-F1
#
_cell.length_a   1.000
_cell.length_b   1.000
_cell.length_c   1.000
_cell.angle_alpha   90.00
_cell.angle_beta   90.00
_cell.angle_gamma   90.00
#
_symmetry.space_group_name_H-M   'P 1'
#
loop_
_entity.id
_entity.type
_entity.pdbx_description
1 polymer ?
#
loop_
_entity_poly.entity_id
_entity_poly.type
_entity_poly.pdbx_seq_one_letter_code
_entity_poly.pdbx_strand_id
1 'polypeptide(L)'
;MRNVIIQCLLCASLTFGIWIAVFNIYLHYNHVKKQEKIQEKGNPLIWSLGEKLKQTDSVHLPRAYNVRVERASEDEPAEPKLLLSSGENFNYSIPEVIHGYSTYGFNSIISKNLGHYRNVPDTRNVMCQKKMYPAKLPTASIIICFHNEEFNALFRTLSSIMTLTQQYILEEIILVDDMSDFDDLKEKLDYHLEIFRGKIKLIRNKKREGLIRARMTGASHASGDVLVFLDSHCEVNKVWLEPLLNAIAKDPKMVVCPLIDVIDYMTLEYQPSPIVRGAFNWRLEFKWDHVLSYEIEGPEGPTTPIRSPAMAGGIFAINRHYFNEIGQYDKGMNLWGGENLELSLRIWMCGGQLYVIPCSRVGHINRQHVTNRFEIMKVVEYNNLRLVHTWLDEYKGQFFLRRPALKSAAYGNISERVELRKRLGCKSFQWYLDTIFPELEASKAIS
;
A
#
# COMPACT_ATOMS: atom_id res chain seq x y z
N MET A 1 74.42 -19.31 6.06
CA MET A 1 73.80 -18.01 5.67
C MET A 1 73.04 -18.05 4.32
N ARG A 2 73.42 -18.88 3.34
CA ARG A 2 72.78 -18.87 1.99
C ARG A 2 71.31 -19.35 1.96
N ASN A 3 70.92 -20.33 2.79
CA ASN A 3 69.56 -20.89 2.78
C ASN A 3 68.51 -19.97 3.45
N VAL A 4 68.91 -19.19 4.45
CA VAL A 4 68.00 -18.27 5.17
C VAL A 4 67.61 -17.08 4.27
N ILE A 5 68.56 -16.58 3.47
CA ILE A 5 68.31 -15.48 2.53
C ILE A 5 67.32 -15.91 1.43
N ILE A 6 67.43 -17.15 0.94
CA ILE A 6 66.51 -17.70 -0.08
C ILE A 6 65.10 -17.88 0.48
N GLN A 7 64.96 -18.36 1.73
CA GLN A 7 63.65 -18.49 2.40
C GLN A 7 63.00 -17.13 2.66
N CYS A 8 63.77 -16.11 3.06
CA CYS A 8 63.24 -14.76 3.24
C CYS A 8 62.79 -14.13 1.92
N LEU A 9 63.53 -14.34 0.82
CA LEU A 9 63.15 -13.85 -0.51
C LEU A 9 61.88 -14.54 -1.05
N LEU A 10 61.72 -15.84 -0.79
CA LEU A 10 60.50 -16.58 -1.15
C LEU A 10 59.28 -16.15 -0.32
N CYS A 11 59.45 -15.88 0.98
CA CYS A 11 58.37 -15.36 1.82
C CYS A 11 57.99 -13.93 1.42
N ALA A 12 58.97 -13.09 1.09
CA ALA A 12 58.72 -11.73 0.62
C ALA A 12 57.98 -11.73 -0.74
N SER A 13 58.32 -12.63 -1.66
CA SER A 13 57.63 -12.70 -2.95
C SER A 13 56.19 -13.25 -2.82
N LEU A 14 55.97 -14.22 -1.93
CA LEU A 14 54.62 -14.75 -1.63
C LEU A 14 53.72 -13.71 -0.98
N THR A 15 54.23 -12.98 0.02
CA THR A 15 53.47 -11.91 0.68
C THR A 15 53.15 -10.77 -0.28
N PHE A 16 54.09 -10.38 -1.14
CA PHE A 16 53.87 -9.36 -2.18
C PHE A 16 52.82 -9.81 -3.21
N GLY A 17 52.86 -11.08 -3.64
CA GLY A 17 51.86 -11.65 -4.54
C GLY A 17 50.44 -11.68 -3.95
N ILE A 18 50.31 -12.03 -2.66
CA ILE A 18 49.03 -12.03 -1.95
C ILE A 18 48.49 -10.59 -1.84
N TRP A 19 49.32 -9.62 -1.49
CA TRP A 19 48.90 -8.22 -1.39
C TRP A 19 48.49 -7.63 -2.74
N ILE A 20 49.17 -7.99 -3.83
CA ILE A 20 48.76 -7.59 -5.19
C ILE A 20 47.42 -8.23 -5.56
N ALA A 21 47.18 -9.50 -5.23
CA ALA A 21 45.91 -10.16 -5.51
C ALA A 21 44.75 -9.50 -4.75
N VAL A 22 44.93 -9.21 -3.45
CA VAL A 22 43.93 -8.52 -2.62
C VAL A 22 43.67 -7.11 -3.13
N PHE A 23 44.71 -6.38 -3.54
CA PHE A 23 44.56 -5.04 -4.12
C PHE A 23 43.79 -5.05 -5.44
N ASN A 24 44.04 -6.04 -6.31
CA ASN A 24 43.28 -6.19 -7.56
C ASN A 24 41.82 -6.57 -7.32
N ILE A 25 41.53 -7.43 -6.34
CA ILE A 25 40.15 -7.76 -5.93
C ILE A 25 39.44 -6.50 -5.39
N TYR A 26 40.13 -5.71 -4.58
CA TYR A 26 39.59 -4.45 -4.04
C TYR A 26 39.30 -3.42 -5.15
N LEU A 27 40.19 -3.26 -6.12
CA LEU A 27 39.97 -2.40 -7.28
C LEU A 27 38.80 -2.89 -8.14
N HIS A 28 38.70 -4.20 -8.39
CA HIS A 28 37.60 -4.79 -9.15
C HIS A 28 36.26 -4.60 -8.43
N TYR A 29 36.20 -4.87 -7.12
CA TYR A 29 35.00 -4.64 -6.31
C TYR A 29 34.55 -3.17 -6.34
N ASN A 30 35.48 -2.22 -6.21
CA ASN A 30 35.14 -0.79 -6.31
C ASN A 30 34.71 -0.37 -7.71
N HIS A 31 35.28 -0.98 -8.76
CA HIS A 31 34.88 -0.71 -10.14
C HIS A 31 33.45 -1.24 -10.42
N VAL A 32 33.14 -2.47 -9.99
CA VAL A 32 31.79 -3.05 -10.09
C VAL A 32 30.78 -2.22 -9.31
N LYS A 33 31.11 -1.84 -8.07
CA LYS A 33 30.23 -0.99 -7.23
C LYS A 33 30.02 0.41 -7.82
N LYS A 34 31.01 0.95 -8.55
CA LYS A 34 30.89 2.21 -9.31
C LYS A 34 30.01 2.04 -10.55
N GLN A 35 30.08 0.90 -11.24
CA GLN A 35 29.20 0.58 -12.36
C GLN A 35 27.75 0.36 -11.91
N GLU A 36 27.51 -0.33 -10.78
CA GLU A 36 26.18 -0.47 -10.18
C GLU A 36 25.59 0.91 -9.81
N LYS A 37 26.40 1.82 -9.24
CA LYS A 37 25.98 3.21 -8.97
C LYS A 37 25.70 4.03 -10.24
N ILE A 38 26.34 3.72 -11.36
CA ILE A 38 26.10 4.37 -12.66
C ILE A 38 24.85 3.77 -13.32
N GLN A 39 24.57 2.49 -13.11
CA GLN A 39 23.41 1.78 -13.65
C GLN A 39 22.13 2.08 -12.84
N GLU A 40 22.23 2.33 -11.53
CA GLU A 40 21.16 2.95 -10.72
C GLU A 40 20.92 4.43 -11.08
N LYS A 41 21.84 5.08 -11.84
CA LYS A 41 21.76 6.50 -12.24
C LYS A 41 21.69 6.76 -13.76
N GLY A 42 21.42 5.78 -14.61
CA GLY A 42 21.14 5.99 -16.04
C GLY A 42 19.68 5.62 -16.36
N ASN A 43 18.84 6.45 -16.97
CA ASN A 43 19.12 7.10 -18.26
C ASN A 43 18.25 8.37 -18.50
N PRO A 44 18.82 9.58 -18.66
CA PRO A 44 18.10 10.81 -19.05
C PRO A 44 17.73 10.92 -20.54
N LEU A 45 17.94 9.85 -21.33
CA LEU A 45 17.82 9.88 -22.80
C LEU A 45 16.41 9.62 -23.34
N ILE A 46 15.43 9.31 -22.48
CA ILE A 46 14.03 9.13 -22.90
C ILE A 46 13.26 10.47 -22.90
N TRP A 47 13.76 11.50 -22.21
CA TRP A 47 13.10 12.82 -22.15
C TRP A 47 13.35 13.69 -23.40
N SER A 48 14.42 13.48 -24.16
CA SER A 48 14.76 14.36 -25.31
C SER A 48 14.15 13.94 -26.66
N LEU A 49 13.51 12.77 -26.73
CA LEU A 49 12.78 12.31 -27.93
C LEU A 49 11.31 12.74 -27.95
N GLY A 50 10.76 13.21 -26.82
CA GLY A 50 9.40 13.75 -26.72
C GLY A 50 9.27 15.23 -27.13
N GLU A 51 10.38 15.98 -27.15
CA GLU A 51 10.37 17.42 -27.48
C GLU A 51 10.66 17.71 -28.96
N LYS A 52 11.08 16.72 -29.76
CA LYS A 52 11.40 16.90 -31.19
C LYS A 52 10.31 16.51 -32.18
N LEU A 53 9.08 16.25 -31.72
CA LEU A 53 7.92 15.97 -32.58
C LEU A 53 6.78 17.00 -32.46
N LYS A 54 7.09 18.21 -31.96
CA LYS A 54 6.17 19.37 -32.01
C LYS A 54 6.82 20.55 -32.77
N GLN A 55 7.12 20.34 -34.04
CA GLN A 55 7.48 21.43 -34.95
C GLN A 55 7.12 21.05 -36.38
N THR A 56 5.84 21.12 -36.72
CA THR A 56 5.33 21.40 -38.08
C THR A 56 3.81 21.52 -38.01
N ASP A 57 3.34 22.77 -38.01
CA ASP A 57 2.29 23.29 -38.91
C ASP A 57 1.51 24.43 -38.24
N SER A 58 1.76 25.61 -38.79
CA SER A 58 1.18 26.90 -38.51
C SER A 58 -0.25 27.01 -39.04
N VAL A 59 -1.20 27.58 -38.27
CA VAL A 59 -2.21 28.55 -38.74
C VAL A 59 -2.76 29.38 -37.55
N HIS A 60 -2.58 30.70 -37.65
CA HIS A 60 -3.28 31.88 -37.09
C HIS A 60 -3.73 32.00 -35.60
N LEU A 61 -3.09 32.97 -34.92
CA LEU A 61 -3.59 33.77 -33.78
C LEU A 61 -4.63 34.83 -34.27
N PRO A 62 -5.49 35.46 -33.42
CA PRO A 62 -5.07 36.37 -32.31
C PRO A 62 -6.04 36.34 -31.08
N ARG A 63 -5.89 37.02 -29.93
CA ARG A 63 -5.10 38.19 -29.50
C ARG A 63 -5.09 38.26 -27.95
N ALA A 64 -3.89 38.47 -27.40
CA ALA A 64 -3.46 39.24 -26.24
C ALA A 64 -4.43 39.71 -25.12
N TYR A 65 -4.00 39.53 -23.86
CA TYR A 65 -3.83 40.64 -22.92
C TYR A 65 -2.45 40.56 -22.24
N ASN A 66 -1.63 41.59 -22.47
CA ASN A 66 -0.32 41.80 -21.88
C ASN A 66 -0.45 42.56 -20.55
N VAL A 67 0.28 42.16 -19.52
CA VAL A 67 0.83 43.12 -18.55
C VAL A 67 2.33 42.85 -18.36
N ARG A 68 3.06 43.94 -18.57
CA ARG A 68 4.50 44.22 -18.50
C ARG A 68 5.20 43.65 -17.25
N VAL A 69 6.36 43.03 -17.45
CA VAL A 69 7.42 42.94 -16.43
C VAL A 69 8.64 43.68 -16.99
N GLU A 70 9.09 44.71 -16.27
CA GLU A 70 10.32 45.44 -16.56
C GLU A 70 11.54 44.57 -16.27
N ARG A 71 12.55 44.71 -17.13
CA ARG A 71 13.80 43.98 -17.13
C ARG A 71 14.85 44.82 -16.41
N ALA A 72 15.50 44.26 -15.39
CA ALA A 72 16.71 44.82 -14.79
C ALA A 72 17.75 43.70 -14.56
N SER A 73 18.89 43.89 -15.23
CA SER A 73 20.26 43.41 -15.00
C SER A 73 20.53 41.96 -14.55
N GLU A 74 21.26 41.27 -15.42
CA GLU A 74 22.09 40.09 -15.15
C GLU A 74 23.22 40.46 -14.15
N ASP A 75 23.35 39.69 -13.07
CA ASP A 75 24.59 39.07 -12.58
C ASP A 75 24.34 38.30 -11.26
N GLU A 76 25.00 37.13 -11.15
CA GLU A 76 25.05 36.15 -10.05
C GLU A 76 23.98 35.03 -9.96
N PRO A 77 24.39 33.75 -9.73
CA PRO A 77 23.51 32.60 -9.69
C PRO A 77 22.72 32.57 -8.38
N ALA A 78 21.48 33.08 -8.42
CA ALA A 78 20.54 32.93 -7.32
C ALA A 78 20.10 31.45 -7.19
N GLU A 79 20.38 30.86 -6.03
CA GLU A 79 19.77 29.62 -5.56
C GLU A 79 18.23 29.66 -5.68
N PRO A 80 17.55 28.52 -5.93
CA PRO A 80 16.09 28.50 -5.91
C PRO A 80 15.61 28.85 -4.50
N LYS A 81 15.00 30.03 -4.33
CA LYS A 81 14.32 30.44 -3.11
C LYS A 81 13.20 29.44 -2.80
N LEU A 82 13.47 28.50 -1.89
CA LEU A 82 12.48 27.82 -1.08
C LEU A 82 11.70 28.89 -0.31
N LEU A 83 10.45 29.11 -0.69
CA LEU A 83 9.47 29.77 0.17
C LEU A 83 8.93 28.73 1.17
N LEU A 84 9.81 28.34 2.08
CA LEU A 84 9.48 27.73 3.38
C LEU A 84 8.79 28.80 4.22
N SER A 85 7.49 28.64 4.45
CA SER A 85 6.78 29.36 5.51
C SER A 85 5.94 28.40 6.35
N SER A 86 6.64 27.51 7.04
CA SER A 86 6.33 27.05 8.40
C SER A 86 7.50 26.17 8.84
N GLY A 87 8.18 26.59 9.91
CA GLY A 87 9.48 26.06 10.31
C GLY A 87 9.42 24.64 10.85
N GLU A 88 10.42 23.84 10.52
CA GLU A 88 11.54 23.52 11.42
C GLU A 88 12.60 22.72 10.64
N ASN A 89 13.88 23.05 10.86
CA ASN A 89 14.99 22.17 10.50
C ASN A 89 14.89 20.92 11.37
N PHE A 90 14.23 19.87 10.88
CA PHE A 90 14.07 18.63 11.63
C PHE A 90 15.44 17.97 11.85
N ASN A 91 15.92 18.04 13.08
CA ASN A 91 17.14 17.36 13.49
C ASN A 91 16.82 15.88 13.76
N TYR A 92 17.11 15.03 12.78
CA TYR A 92 16.99 13.57 12.87
C TYR A 92 17.83 12.92 13.98
N SER A 93 18.62 13.71 14.71
CA SER A 93 19.46 13.25 15.83
C SER A 93 18.73 13.25 17.19
N ILE A 94 17.47 13.68 17.26
CA ILE A 94 16.70 13.68 18.52
C ILE A 94 16.35 12.24 18.90
N PRO A 95 16.83 11.72 20.05
CA PRO A 95 16.61 10.32 20.43
C PRO A 95 15.14 9.89 20.49
N GLU A 96 14.25 10.81 20.89
CA GLU A 96 12.80 10.57 20.97
C GLU A 96 12.16 10.38 19.60
N VAL A 97 12.60 11.12 18.58
CA VAL A 97 12.12 10.97 17.19
C VAL A 97 12.57 9.61 16.65
N ILE A 98 13.83 9.24 16.88
CA ILE A 98 14.38 7.93 16.48
C ILE A 98 13.61 6.80 17.18
N HIS A 99 13.31 6.96 18.48
CA HIS A 99 12.56 5.96 19.22
C HIS A 99 11.13 5.80 18.69
N GLY A 100 10.42 6.91 18.44
CA GLY A 100 9.09 6.87 17.82
C GLY A 100 9.11 6.20 16.44
N TYR A 101 10.09 6.56 15.61
CA TYR A 101 10.28 5.99 14.29
C TYR A 101 10.60 4.48 14.34
N SER A 102 11.49 4.06 15.23
CA SER A 102 11.85 2.64 15.40
C SER A 102 10.69 1.81 15.96
N THR A 103 9.81 2.40 16.76
CA THR A 103 8.71 1.69 17.43
C THR A 103 7.47 1.61 16.55
N TYR A 104 7.06 2.75 15.98
CA TYR A 104 5.79 2.89 15.26
C TYR A 104 5.95 3.03 13.74
N GLY A 105 7.14 3.34 13.24
CA GLY A 105 7.42 3.56 11.81
C GLY A 105 7.12 4.98 11.33
N PHE A 106 6.84 5.92 12.23
CA PHE A 106 6.53 7.33 11.96
C PHE A 106 6.81 8.22 13.18
N ASN A 107 6.71 9.54 13.00
CA ASN A 107 6.98 10.54 14.03
C ASN A 107 5.88 10.61 15.09
N SER A 108 6.07 9.87 16.19
CA SER A 108 5.10 9.83 17.30
C SER A 108 5.02 11.13 18.10
N ILE A 109 6.03 12.01 18.06
CA ILE A 109 6.00 13.31 18.74
C ILE A 109 4.97 14.21 18.06
N ILE A 110 5.03 14.31 16.73
CA ILE A 110 4.02 15.09 15.97
C ILE A 110 2.63 14.46 16.13
N SER A 111 2.52 13.12 16.11
CA SER A 111 1.24 12.47 16.37
C SER A 111 0.64 12.88 17.72
N LYS A 112 1.43 12.84 18.79
CA LYS A 112 1.00 13.28 20.13
C LYS A 112 0.57 14.75 20.16
N ASN A 113 1.35 15.63 19.54
CA ASN A 113 1.06 17.07 19.50
C ASN A 113 -0.22 17.40 18.71
N LEU A 114 -0.51 16.63 17.66
CA LEU A 114 -1.77 16.75 16.91
C LEU A 114 -2.99 16.23 17.69
N GLY A 115 -2.81 15.59 18.84
CA GLY A 115 -3.90 15.07 19.68
C GLY A 115 -4.73 13.97 19.01
N HIS A 116 -6.00 13.82 19.40
CA HIS A 116 -6.89 12.78 18.84
C HIS A 116 -7.77 13.29 17.68
N TYR A 117 -7.85 14.60 17.48
CA TYR A 117 -8.76 15.22 16.53
C TYR A 117 -8.03 16.28 15.72
N ARG A 118 -8.19 16.25 14.40
CA ARG A 118 -7.81 17.34 13.50
C ARG A 118 -8.69 17.36 12.27
N ASN A 119 -8.75 18.50 11.60
CA ASN A 119 -9.33 18.61 10.27
C ASN A 119 -8.28 18.22 9.22
N VAL A 120 -8.71 17.52 8.18
CA VAL A 120 -7.91 17.19 6.99
C VAL A 120 -8.47 17.92 5.76
N PRO A 121 -7.63 18.27 4.77
CA PRO A 121 -8.10 18.90 3.54
C PRO A 121 -9.06 17.98 2.77
N ASP A 122 -10.05 18.55 2.09
CA ASP A 122 -10.90 17.81 1.16
C ASP A 122 -10.13 17.58 -0.14
N THR A 123 -9.54 16.40 -0.29
CA THR A 123 -8.69 16.00 -1.42
C THR A 123 -9.48 15.41 -2.58
N ARG A 124 -10.81 15.40 -2.50
CA ARG A 124 -11.67 14.86 -3.55
C ARG A 124 -11.70 15.80 -4.76
N ASN A 125 -11.86 15.21 -5.94
CA ASN A 125 -12.08 15.98 -7.15
C ASN A 125 -13.38 16.82 -7.02
N VAL A 126 -13.40 18.04 -7.55
CA VAL A 126 -14.56 18.94 -7.54
C VAL A 126 -15.83 18.31 -8.11
N MET A 127 -15.71 17.37 -9.05
CA MET A 127 -16.84 16.63 -9.60
C MET A 127 -17.45 15.65 -8.59
N CYS A 128 -16.66 15.10 -7.67
CA CYS A 128 -17.16 14.24 -6.58
C CYS A 128 -18.03 15.03 -5.59
N GLN A 129 -17.73 16.32 -5.37
CA GLN A 129 -18.51 17.18 -4.49
C GLN A 129 -19.93 17.42 -5.01
N LYS A 130 -20.15 17.25 -6.32
CA LYS A 130 -21.46 17.39 -6.98
C LYS A 130 -22.23 16.07 -7.05
N LYS A 131 -21.63 14.93 -6.67
CA LYS A 131 -22.30 13.63 -6.68
C LYS A 131 -23.26 13.54 -5.50
N MET A 132 -24.48 13.09 -5.79
CA MET A 132 -25.52 12.82 -4.79
C MET A 132 -25.65 11.31 -4.61
N TYR A 133 -25.80 10.86 -3.37
CA TYR A 133 -25.98 9.46 -3.02
C TYR A 133 -27.41 9.24 -2.49
N PRO A 134 -28.01 8.06 -2.71
CA PRO A 134 -29.32 7.73 -2.17
C PRO A 134 -29.37 7.88 -0.65
N ALA A 135 -30.49 8.33 -0.10
CA ALA A 135 -30.66 8.44 1.35
C ALA A 135 -30.68 7.08 2.06
N LYS A 136 -31.07 6.00 1.36
CA LYS A 136 -31.08 4.64 1.88
C LYS A 136 -29.89 3.86 1.31
N LEU A 137 -28.83 3.77 2.11
CA LEU A 137 -27.64 2.96 1.83
C LEU A 137 -27.59 1.76 2.80
N PRO A 138 -26.91 0.67 2.43
CA PRO A 138 -26.65 -0.43 3.35
C PRO A 138 -25.83 0.04 4.55
N THR A 139 -26.01 -0.61 5.69
CA THR A 139 -25.25 -0.31 6.91
C THR A 139 -23.84 -0.90 6.85
N ALA A 140 -22.89 -0.28 7.56
CA ALA A 140 -21.48 -0.66 7.54
C ALA A 140 -20.96 -0.98 8.95
N SER A 141 -20.33 -2.15 9.11
CA SER A 141 -19.46 -2.46 10.25
C SER A 141 -18.02 -2.18 9.86
N ILE A 142 -17.39 -1.19 10.51
CA ILE A 142 -15.99 -0.84 10.25
C ILE A 142 -15.08 -1.68 11.15
N ILE A 143 -14.18 -2.46 10.57
CA ILE A 143 -13.28 -3.36 11.29
C ILE A 143 -11.86 -2.79 11.22
N ILE A 144 -11.30 -2.51 12.40
CA ILE A 144 -9.94 -1.99 12.58
C ILE A 144 -9.17 -2.99 13.43
N CYS A 145 -8.15 -3.60 12.84
CA CYS A 145 -7.25 -4.49 13.56
C CYS A 145 -5.98 -3.73 13.92
N PHE A 146 -5.47 -3.93 15.12
CA PHE A 146 -4.26 -3.25 15.58
C PHE A 146 -3.40 -4.16 16.47
N HIS A 147 -2.10 -3.89 16.49
CA HIS A 147 -1.14 -4.53 17.36
C HIS A 147 -0.02 -3.52 17.63
N ASN A 148 0.18 -3.13 18.89
CA ASN A 148 1.21 -2.16 19.29
C ASN A 148 1.11 -0.83 18.51
N GLU A 149 -0.12 -0.38 18.26
CA GLU A 149 -0.41 0.86 17.54
C GLU A 149 -0.13 2.09 18.41
N GLU A 150 0.30 3.20 17.80
CA GLU A 150 0.45 4.45 18.54
C GLU A 150 -0.92 4.98 18.96
N PHE A 151 -1.06 5.26 20.26
CA PHE A 151 -2.34 5.61 20.88
C PHE A 151 -3.08 6.76 20.16
N ASN A 152 -2.39 7.87 19.85
CA ASN A 152 -3.03 9.02 19.23
C ASN A 152 -3.43 8.74 17.77
N ALA A 153 -2.62 8.00 17.01
CA ALA A 153 -2.95 7.58 15.65
C ALA A 153 -4.20 6.68 15.61
N LEU A 154 -4.32 5.72 16.54
CA LEU A 154 -5.53 4.91 16.69
C LEU A 154 -6.75 5.77 16.99
N PHE A 155 -6.64 6.68 17.97
CA PHE A 155 -7.73 7.57 18.33
C PHE A 155 -8.11 8.58 17.24
N ARG A 156 -7.15 9.01 16.44
CA ARG A 156 -7.40 9.88 15.27
C ARG A 156 -8.18 9.15 14.19
N THR A 157 -7.87 7.87 13.97
CA THR A 157 -8.65 6.99 13.10
C THR A 157 -10.11 6.93 13.57
N LEU A 158 -10.33 6.58 14.84
CA LEU A 158 -11.66 6.51 15.43
C LEU A 158 -12.42 7.86 15.37
N SER A 159 -11.75 8.94 15.74
CA SER A 159 -12.34 10.28 15.77
C SER A 159 -12.72 10.76 14.36
N SER A 160 -11.90 10.47 13.35
CA SER A 160 -12.20 10.83 11.96
C SER A 160 -13.46 10.12 11.46
N ILE A 161 -13.60 8.82 11.73
CA ILE A 161 -14.80 8.03 11.38
C ILE A 161 -16.03 8.59 12.09
N MET A 162 -15.95 8.76 13.42
CA MET A 162 -17.08 9.21 14.23
C MET A 162 -17.56 10.61 13.83
N THR A 163 -16.64 11.47 13.36
CA THR A 163 -16.96 12.84 12.93
C THR A 163 -17.51 12.90 11.51
N LEU A 164 -16.95 12.13 10.58
CA LEU A 164 -17.19 12.29 9.14
C LEU A 164 -18.14 11.25 8.55
N THR A 165 -18.58 10.27 9.33
CA THR A 165 -19.53 9.25 8.91
C THR A 165 -20.93 9.51 9.48
N GLN A 166 -21.95 9.41 8.62
CA GLN A 166 -23.35 9.58 9.02
C GLN A 166 -23.83 8.42 9.92
N GLN A 167 -24.56 8.75 10.99
CA GLN A 167 -24.96 7.77 12.01
C GLN A 167 -25.90 6.66 11.50
N TYR A 168 -26.68 6.93 10.43
CA TYR A 168 -27.63 5.97 9.87
C TYR A 168 -26.98 4.91 8.96
N ILE A 169 -25.76 5.16 8.47
CA ILE A 169 -24.99 4.18 7.68
C ILE A 169 -23.91 3.48 8.52
N LEU A 170 -23.50 4.06 9.65
CA LEU A 170 -22.54 3.45 10.57
C LEU A 170 -23.27 2.53 11.55
N GLU A 171 -23.19 1.23 11.34
CA GLU A 171 -23.74 0.25 12.29
C GLU A 171 -22.90 0.28 13.57
N GLU A 172 -21.60 0.01 13.41
CA GLU A 172 -20.65 -0.18 14.50
C GLU A 172 -19.19 -0.05 14.02
N ILE A 173 -18.28 0.12 14.97
CA ILE A 173 -16.83 0.02 14.77
C ILE A 173 -16.34 -1.14 15.63
N ILE A 174 -15.70 -2.13 15.02
CA ILE A 174 -15.11 -3.29 15.69
C ILE A 174 -13.60 -3.11 15.71
N LEU A 175 -13.08 -2.89 16.91
CA LEU A 175 -11.65 -2.86 17.18
C LEU A 175 -11.19 -4.27 17.55
N VAL A 176 -10.19 -4.79 16.85
CA VAL A 176 -9.58 -6.09 17.14
C VAL A 176 -8.13 -5.88 17.56
N ASP A 177 -7.88 -5.98 18.85
CA ASP A 177 -6.53 -6.01 19.43
C ASP A 177 -5.90 -7.38 19.22
N ASP A 178 -4.91 -7.46 18.34
CA ASP A 178 -4.16 -8.69 18.06
C ASP A 178 -3.00 -8.88 19.04
N MET A 179 -3.34 -8.96 20.33
CA MET A 179 -2.41 -9.18 21.44
C MET A 179 -1.33 -8.08 21.52
N SER A 180 -1.74 -6.83 21.76
CA SER A 180 -0.81 -5.72 22.01
C SER A 180 -0.12 -5.84 23.37
N ASP A 181 1.15 -5.46 23.41
CA ASP A 181 2.00 -5.46 24.60
C ASP A 181 1.95 -4.11 25.34
N PHE A 182 1.76 -3.01 24.60
CA PHE A 182 1.82 -1.65 25.15
C PHE A 182 0.69 -1.37 26.15
N ASP A 183 1.06 -0.80 27.31
CA ASP A 183 0.15 -0.62 28.44
C ASP A 183 -0.96 0.41 28.16
N ASP A 184 -0.69 1.41 27.34
CA ASP A 184 -1.68 2.42 26.93
C ASP A 184 -2.79 1.84 26.04
N LEU A 185 -2.58 0.68 25.43
CA LEU A 185 -3.57 -0.07 24.66
C LEU A 185 -4.41 -1.04 25.51
N LYS A 186 -4.19 -1.10 26.83
CA LYS A 186 -4.94 -1.94 27.77
C LYS A 186 -6.03 -1.13 28.47
N GLU A 187 -5.95 -0.98 29.78
CA GLU A 187 -6.97 -0.30 30.62
C GLU A 187 -7.18 1.16 30.21
N LYS A 188 -6.12 1.86 29.80
CA LYS A 188 -6.22 3.25 29.32
C LYS A 188 -7.08 3.34 28.05
N LEU A 189 -6.90 2.42 27.11
CA LEU A 189 -7.72 2.36 25.90
C LEU A 189 -9.18 2.09 26.26
N ASP A 190 -9.44 1.11 27.12
CA ASP A 190 -10.79 0.75 27.56
C ASP A 190 -11.53 1.96 28.13
N TYR A 191 -10.87 2.74 29.00
CA TYR A 191 -11.40 3.98 29.56
C TYR A 191 -11.71 5.05 28.49
N HIS A 192 -10.79 5.28 27.55
CA HIS A 192 -11.01 6.32 26.53
C HIS A 192 -12.07 5.93 25.50
N LEU A 193 -12.26 4.63 25.24
CA LEU A 193 -13.33 4.14 24.37
C LEU A 193 -14.72 4.37 24.97
N GLU A 194 -14.84 4.64 26.27
CA GLU A 194 -16.12 4.98 26.90
C GLU A 194 -16.76 6.24 26.30
N ILE A 195 -15.97 7.15 25.73
CA ILE A 195 -16.45 8.35 25.03
C ILE A 195 -17.32 7.99 23.83
N PHE A 196 -17.11 6.81 23.23
CA PHE A 196 -17.82 6.31 22.06
C PHE A 196 -18.84 5.20 22.39
N ARG A 197 -19.31 5.15 23.65
CA ARG A 197 -20.25 4.13 24.16
C ARG A 197 -21.42 3.90 23.18
N GLY A 198 -21.64 2.62 22.85
CA GLY A 198 -22.75 2.17 22.01
C GLY A 198 -22.43 1.99 20.52
N LYS A 199 -21.27 2.49 20.04
CA LYS A 199 -20.85 2.30 18.63
C LYS A 199 -19.58 1.47 18.47
N ILE A 200 -18.71 1.42 19.49
CA ILE A 200 -17.44 0.70 19.41
C ILE A 200 -17.51 -0.63 20.19
N LYS A 201 -17.09 -1.72 19.56
CA LYS A 201 -16.87 -3.04 20.18
C LYS A 201 -15.38 -3.36 20.15
N LEU A 202 -14.76 -3.53 21.32
CA LEU A 202 -13.37 -3.97 21.43
C LEU A 202 -13.30 -5.48 21.65
N ILE A 203 -12.51 -6.16 20.81
CA ILE A 203 -12.23 -7.59 20.88
C ILE A 203 -10.73 -7.75 21.09
N ARG A 204 -10.35 -8.52 22.12
CA ARG A 204 -8.93 -8.81 22.42
C ARG A 204 -8.61 -10.27 22.13
N ASN A 205 -7.68 -10.51 21.21
CA ASN A 205 -7.17 -11.85 20.93
C ASN A 205 -6.29 -12.33 22.09
N LYS A 206 -6.43 -13.60 22.47
CA LYS A 206 -5.62 -14.22 23.53
C LYS A 206 -4.21 -14.61 23.08
N LYS A 207 -3.97 -14.62 21.77
CA LYS A 207 -2.69 -14.93 21.14
C LYS A 207 -2.54 -14.07 19.89
N ARG A 208 -1.30 -13.75 19.51
CA ARG A 208 -1.01 -12.99 18.29
C ARG A 208 -1.32 -13.83 17.05
N GLU A 209 -2.47 -13.59 16.44
CA GLU A 209 -3.02 -14.36 15.34
C GLU A 209 -2.58 -13.84 13.96
N GLY A 210 -2.23 -12.56 13.88
CA GLY A 210 -1.95 -11.86 12.64
C GLY A 210 -3.12 -11.04 12.11
N LEU A 211 -2.83 -10.08 11.22
CA LEU A 211 -3.82 -9.24 10.56
C LEU A 211 -4.92 -10.06 9.89
N ILE A 212 -4.56 -11.12 9.17
CA ILE A 212 -5.51 -11.94 8.39
C ILE A 212 -6.59 -12.55 9.30
N ARG A 213 -6.17 -13.16 10.40
CA ARG A 213 -7.07 -13.81 11.36
C ARG A 213 -7.78 -12.80 12.25
N ALA A 214 -7.12 -11.71 12.65
CA ALA A 214 -7.76 -10.61 13.36
C ALA A 214 -8.91 -10.01 12.54
N ARG A 215 -8.74 -9.83 11.22
CA ARG A 215 -9.81 -9.38 10.31
C ARG A 215 -10.96 -10.38 10.24
N MET A 216 -10.68 -11.68 10.19
CA MET A 216 -11.72 -12.71 10.24
C MET A 216 -12.47 -12.73 11.59
N THR A 217 -11.78 -12.50 12.70
CA THR A 217 -12.40 -12.33 14.03
C THR A 217 -13.30 -11.11 14.07
N GLY A 218 -12.86 -9.97 13.52
CA GLY A 218 -13.71 -8.78 13.42
C GLY A 218 -14.94 -9.02 12.55
N ALA A 219 -14.75 -9.65 11.38
CA ALA A 219 -15.82 -9.97 10.45
C ALA A 219 -16.87 -10.93 11.03
N SER A 220 -16.47 -11.86 11.92
CA SER A 220 -17.41 -12.79 12.56
C SER A 220 -18.30 -12.15 13.63
N HIS A 221 -17.91 -10.97 14.14
CA HIS A 221 -18.68 -10.21 15.14
C HIS A 221 -19.50 -9.06 14.54
N ALA A 222 -19.37 -8.84 13.23
CA ALA A 222 -20.05 -7.76 12.51
C ALA A 222 -21.53 -8.05 12.21
N SER A 223 -22.41 -7.08 12.46
CA SER A 223 -23.84 -7.12 12.15
C SER A 223 -24.24 -6.36 10.87
N GLY A 224 -23.46 -5.34 10.47
CA GLY A 224 -23.77 -4.48 9.32
C GLY A 224 -23.83 -5.22 7.99
N ASP A 225 -24.52 -4.65 7.01
CA ASP A 225 -24.69 -5.24 5.68
C ASP A 225 -23.36 -5.34 4.92
N VAL A 226 -22.48 -4.35 5.12
CA VAL A 226 -21.17 -4.21 4.49
C VAL A 226 -20.07 -4.24 5.55
N LEU A 227 -19.01 -5.00 5.29
CA LEU A 227 -17.77 -4.96 6.06
C LEU A 227 -16.85 -3.92 5.44
N VAL A 228 -16.32 -3.02 6.26
CA VAL A 228 -15.31 -2.04 5.83
C VAL A 228 -14.05 -2.26 6.65
N PHE A 229 -13.00 -2.76 6.01
CA PHE A 229 -11.70 -2.92 6.66
C PHE A 229 -10.91 -1.62 6.55
N LEU A 230 -10.30 -1.20 7.66
CA LEU A 230 -9.48 -0.01 7.75
C LEU A 230 -8.28 -0.29 8.65
N ASP A 231 -7.10 0.19 8.27
CA ASP A 231 -5.92 0.09 9.12
C ASP A 231 -6.01 1.11 10.28
N SER A 232 -5.29 0.85 11.37
CA SER A 232 -5.41 1.57 12.64
C SER A 232 -4.75 2.95 12.68
N HIS A 233 -4.27 3.43 11.54
CA HIS A 233 -3.53 4.69 11.37
C HIS A 233 -3.99 5.39 10.10
N CYS A 234 -5.29 5.58 10.01
CA CYS A 234 -5.97 6.21 8.90
C CYS A 234 -6.71 7.48 9.33
N GLU A 235 -6.93 8.40 8.40
CA GLU A 235 -7.85 9.53 8.59
C GLU A 235 -8.78 9.59 7.39
N VAL A 236 -10.07 9.39 7.62
CA VAL A 236 -11.06 9.35 6.53
C VAL A 236 -11.38 10.76 6.04
N ASN A 237 -11.74 10.90 4.76
CA ASN A 237 -12.17 12.19 4.21
C ASN A 237 -13.70 12.37 4.26
N LYS A 238 -14.19 13.54 3.88
CA LYS A 238 -15.63 13.83 3.80
C LYS A 238 -16.31 12.92 2.78
N VAL A 239 -17.49 12.39 3.15
CA VAL A 239 -18.30 11.53 2.28
C VAL A 239 -17.48 10.33 1.75
N TRP A 240 -16.60 9.77 2.58
CA TRP A 240 -15.75 8.66 2.16
C TRP A 240 -16.52 7.35 2.06
N LEU A 241 -17.57 7.15 2.85
CA LEU A 241 -18.23 5.84 2.98
C LEU A 241 -19.38 5.68 1.98
N GLU A 242 -20.16 6.74 1.76
CA GLU A 242 -21.32 6.76 0.88
C GLU A 242 -21.02 6.32 -0.56
N PRO A 243 -19.90 6.73 -1.21
CA PRO A 243 -19.55 6.25 -2.55
C PRO A 243 -19.28 4.73 -2.58
N LEU A 244 -18.66 4.19 -1.53
CA LEU A 244 -18.36 2.76 -1.41
C LEU A 244 -19.65 1.96 -1.24
N LEU A 245 -20.50 2.38 -0.30
CA LEU A 245 -21.78 1.72 -0.03
C LEU A 245 -22.73 1.79 -1.22
N ASN A 246 -22.77 2.92 -1.92
CA ASN A 246 -23.58 3.08 -3.13
C ASN A 246 -23.13 2.16 -4.27
N ALA A 247 -21.83 1.87 -4.39
CA ALA A 247 -21.34 0.91 -5.37
C ALA A 247 -21.80 -0.53 -5.02
N ILE A 248 -21.62 -0.95 -3.77
CA ILE A 248 -22.03 -2.28 -3.29
C ILE A 248 -23.55 -2.45 -3.33
N ALA A 249 -24.32 -1.39 -3.08
CA ALA A 249 -25.78 -1.41 -3.17
C ALA A 249 -26.28 -1.70 -4.60
N LYS A 250 -25.51 -1.32 -5.63
CA LYS A 250 -25.83 -1.60 -7.04
C LYS A 250 -25.51 -3.03 -7.44
N ASP A 251 -24.42 -3.59 -6.91
CA ASP A 251 -24.05 -4.99 -7.09
C ASP A 251 -23.34 -5.50 -5.82
N PRO A 252 -23.98 -6.41 -5.05
CA PRO A 252 -23.40 -6.98 -3.84
C PRO A 252 -22.08 -7.74 -4.06
N LYS A 253 -21.75 -8.12 -5.31
CA LYS A 253 -20.49 -8.77 -5.67
C LYS A 253 -19.35 -7.80 -6.02
N MET A 254 -19.62 -6.49 -5.98
CA MET A 254 -18.56 -5.48 -6.03
C MET A 254 -17.82 -5.42 -4.70
N VAL A 255 -16.49 -5.48 -4.80
CA VAL A 255 -15.53 -5.15 -3.75
C VAL A 255 -14.90 -3.83 -4.13
N VAL A 256 -14.89 -2.88 -3.22
CA VAL A 256 -14.50 -1.51 -3.54
C VAL A 256 -13.46 -0.97 -2.57
N CYS A 257 -12.47 -0.27 -3.11
CA CYS A 257 -11.43 0.40 -2.35
C CYS A 257 -11.59 1.92 -2.49
N PRO A 258 -11.33 2.71 -1.44
CA PRO A 258 -11.10 4.14 -1.60
C PRO A 258 -9.79 4.40 -2.36
N LEU A 259 -9.62 5.62 -2.88
CA LEU A 259 -8.27 6.13 -3.14
C LEU A 259 -7.56 6.39 -1.81
N ILE A 260 -6.35 5.85 -1.68
CA ILE A 260 -5.56 5.96 -0.46
C ILE A 260 -4.64 7.16 -0.59
N ASP A 261 -4.92 8.20 0.19
CA ASP A 261 -4.09 9.39 0.33
C ASP A 261 -2.89 9.11 1.25
N VAL A 262 -1.83 9.90 1.09
CA VAL A 262 -0.62 9.74 1.90
C VAL A 262 -0.71 10.66 3.10
N ILE A 263 -0.54 10.11 4.30
CA ILE A 263 -0.16 10.88 5.47
C ILE A 263 1.34 10.66 5.65
N ASP A 264 2.12 11.72 5.49
CA ASP A 264 3.59 11.64 5.54
C ASP A 264 4.04 11.13 6.91
N TYR A 265 4.98 10.20 6.96
CA TYR A 265 5.38 9.58 8.22
C TYR A 265 6.25 10.48 9.11
N MET A 266 6.85 11.55 8.57
CA MET A 266 7.66 12.48 9.34
C MET A 266 6.88 13.70 9.79
N THR A 267 6.12 14.32 8.89
CA THR A 267 5.39 15.57 9.14
C THR A 267 3.94 15.35 9.55
N LEU A 268 3.41 14.14 9.29
CA LEU A 268 1.99 13.80 9.37
C LEU A 268 1.10 14.71 8.52
N GLU A 269 1.64 15.36 7.48
CA GLU A 269 0.84 16.13 6.54
C GLU A 269 -0.03 15.19 5.68
N TYR A 270 -1.30 15.53 5.52
CA TYR A 270 -2.24 14.80 4.67
C TYR A 270 -2.12 15.31 3.23
N GLN A 271 -1.72 14.45 2.30
CA GLN A 271 -1.46 14.79 0.90
C GLN A 271 -2.30 13.93 -0.07
N PRO A 272 -2.89 14.54 -1.12
CA PRO A 272 -3.69 13.81 -2.10
C PRO A 272 -2.83 12.86 -2.94
N SER A 273 -3.29 11.62 -3.12
CA SER A 273 -2.71 10.68 -4.08
C SER A 273 -3.24 10.88 -5.50
N PRO A 274 -2.44 10.61 -6.55
CA PRO A 274 -2.95 10.56 -7.91
C PRO A 274 -3.98 9.44 -8.09
N ILE A 275 -4.75 9.52 -9.17
CA ILE A 275 -5.68 8.44 -9.55
C ILE A 275 -4.84 7.24 -10.04
N VAL A 276 -4.92 6.15 -9.31
CA VAL A 276 -4.15 4.91 -9.54
C VAL A 276 -5.04 3.69 -9.38
N ARG A 277 -4.63 2.58 -9.99
CA ARG A 277 -5.18 1.24 -9.76
C ARG A 277 -4.13 0.34 -9.15
N GLY A 278 -4.56 -0.70 -8.44
CA GLY A 278 -3.66 -1.68 -7.86
C GLY A 278 -3.28 -2.77 -8.86
N ALA A 279 -2.00 -3.13 -8.87
CA ALA A 279 -1.40 -4.12 -9.75
C ALA A 279 -0.37 -4.94 -8.97
N PHE A 280 0.25 -5.91 -9.63
CA PHE A 280 1.36 -6.68 -9.06
C PHE A 280 2.31 -7.18 -10.15
N ASN A 281 3.49 -7.65 -9.77
CA ASN A 281 4.46 -8.25 -10.68
C ASN A 281 4.52 -9.79 -10.51
N TRP A 282 5.29 -10.48 -11.36
CA TRP A 282 5.46 -11.93 -11.26
C TRP A 282 6.20 -12.42 -9.99
N ARG A 283 6.72 -11.53 -9.15
CA ARG A 283 7.21 -11.85 -7.79
C ARG A 283 6.11 -11.79 -6.74
N LEU A 284 4.87 -11.50 -7.15
CA LEU A 284 3.71 -11.25 -6.28
C LEU A 284 3.93 -10.07 -5.34
N GLU A 285 4.65 -9.05 -5.81
CA GLU A 285 4.80 -7.78 -5.10
C GLU A 285 3.73 -6.81 -5.62
N PHE A 286 2.91 -6.28 -4.71
CA PHE A 286 1.92 -5.27 -5.04
C PHE A 286 2.59 -3.97 -5.50
N LYS A 287 1.98 -3.28 -6.46
CA LYS A 287 2.37 -1.95 -6.90
C LYS A 287 1.15 -1.11 -7.28
N TRP A 288 1.30 0.20 -7.21
CA TRP A 288 0.37 1.13 -7.83
C TRP A 288 0.72 1.28 -9.31
N ASP A 289 -0.30 1.28 -10.16
CA ASP A 289 -0.18 1.47 -11.60
C ASP A 289 -1.06 2.64 -12.05
N HIS A 290 -0.69 3.25 -13.16
CA HIS A 290 -1.49 4.32 -13.75
C HIS A 290 -2.80 3.75 -14.31
N VAL A 291 -3.85 4.55 -14.21
CA VAL A 291 -5.12 4.24 -14.87
C VAL A 291 -5.00 4.54 -16.35
N LEU A 292 -5.52 3.65 -17.19
CA LEU A 292 -5.49 3.83 -18.63
C LEU A 292 -6.42 4.98 -19.01
N SER A 293 -5.96 5.92 -19.86
CA SER A 293 -6.67 7.17 -20.13
C SER A 293 -8.12 6.96 -20.58
N TYR A 294 -8.38 5.93 -21.39
CA TYR A 294 -9.72 5.62 -21.88
C TYR A 294 -10.72 5.26 -20.77
N GLU A 295 -10.27 4.79 -19.59
CA GLU A 295 -11.15 4.49 -18.45
C GLU A 295 -11.68 5.77 -17.77
N ILE A 296 -11.01 6.92 -17.99
CA ILE A 296 -11.32 8.20 -17.35
C ILE A 296 -11.70 9.30 -18.35
N GLU A 297 -11.82 8.98 -19.64
CA GLU A 297 -12.23 9.90 -20.72
C GLU A 297 -13.76 10.00 -20.89
N GLY A 298 -14.53 9.19 -20.15
CA GLY A 298 -15.99 9.21 -20.21
C GLY A 298 -16.66 10.41 -19.51
N PRO A 299 -18.01 10.50 -19.54
CA PRO A 299 -18.76 11.61 -18.93
C PRO A 299 -18.53 11.80 -17.42
N GLU A 300 -18.27 10.70 -16.69
CA GLU A 300 -17.93 10.75 -15.27
C GLU A 300 -16.46 11.14 -15.00
N GLY A 301 -15.63 11.14 -16.05
CA GLY A 301 -14.24 11.60 -16.04
C GLY A 301 -13.41 10.98 -14.90
N PRO A 302 -12.74 11.81 -14.08
CA PRO A 302 -11.89 11.35 -12.96
C PRO A 302 -12.69 10.77 -11.77
N THR A 303 -14.03 10.75 -11.84
CA THR A 303 -14.90 10.21 -10.78
C THR A 303 -15.45 8.83 -11.09
N THR A 304 -15.09 8.29 -12.25
CA THR A 304 -15.48 6.97 -12.72
C THR A 304 -14.88 5.90 -11.79
N PRO A 305 -15.64 4.87 -11.37
CA PRO A 305 -15.07 3.69 -10.73
C PRO A 305 -14.01 3.03 -11.62
N ILE A 306 -12.81 2.82 -11.09
CA ILE A 306 -11.66 2.29 -11.83
C ILE A 306 -11.53 0.80 -11.60
N ARG A 307 -11.45 0.01 -12.66
CA ARG A 307 -11.21 -1.43 -12.53
C ARG A 307 -9.80 -1.67 -12.00
N SER A 308 -9.67 -2.48 -10.95
CA SER A 308 -8.38 -2.73 -10.30
C SER A 308 -8.03 -4.22 -10.35
N PRO A 309 -6.93 -4.61 -11.04
CA PRO A 309 -6.44 -5.98 -11.02
C PRO A 309 -6.20 -6.54 -9.61
N ALA A 310 -5.63 -5.70 -8.74
CA ALA A 310 -5.39 -6.03 -7.34
C ALA A 310 -5.77 -4.88 -6.42
N MET A 311 -5.93 -5.16 -5.12
CA MET A 311 -6.04 -4.15 -4.07
C MET A 311 -4.80 -4.15 -3.17
N ALA A 312 -4.51 -3.01 -2.55
CA ALA A 312 -3.50 -2.92 -1.49
C ALA A 312 -3.88 -3.81 -0.29
N GLY A 313 -5.19 -3.94 -0.02
CA GLY A 313 -5.74 -4.83 1.01
C GLY A 313 -5.87 -4.19 2.39
N GLY A 314 -5.22 -3.06 2.67
CA GLY A 314 -5.37 -2.30 3.92
C GLY A 314 -6.79 -1.78 4.13
N ILE A 315 -7.36 -1.19 3.08
CA ILE A 315 -8.62 -0.43 3.15
C ILE A 315 -9.55 -0.85 2.02
N PHE A 316 -10.69 -1.45 2.34
CA PHE A 316 -11.70 -1.85 1.36
C PHE A 316 -13.06 -2.13 2.01
N ALA A 317 -14.11 -2.10 1.19
CA ALA A 317 -15.47 -2.47 1.58
C ALA A 317 -15.98 -3.66 0.75
N ILE A 318 -16.70 -4.56 1.40
CA ILE A 318 -17.28 -5.76 0.79
C ILE A 318 -18.61 -6.12 1.45
N ASN A 319 -19.60 -6.57 0.69
CA ASN A 319 -20.83 -7.10 1.26
C ASN A 319 -20.52 -8.29 2.20
N ARG A 320 -21.10 -8.28 3.41
CA ARG A 320 -20.79 -9.29 4.44
C ARG A 320 -21.17 -10.71 4.01
N HIS A 321 -22.31 -10.88 3.35
CA HIS A 321 -22.72 -12.18 2.84
C HIS A 321 -21.81 -12.66 1.72
N TYR A 322 -21.44 -11.75 0.79
CA TYR A 322 -20.52 -12.09 -0.28
C TYR A 322 -19.13 -12.47 0.25
N PHE A 323 -18.58 -11.75 1.25
CA PHE A 323 -17.31 -12.11 1.90
C PHE A 323 -17.33 -13.53 2.48
N ASN A 324 -18.46 -13.94 3.08
CA ASN A 324 -18.64 -15.30 3.59
C ASN A 324 -18.79 -16.33 2.45
N GLU A 325 -19.57 -16.02 1.43
CA GLU A 325 -19.82 -16.87 0.25
C GLU A 325 -18.50 -17.23 -0.46
N ILE A 326 -17.65 -16.23 -0.71
CA ILE A 326 -16.37 -16.46 -1.39
C ILE A 326 -15.31 -17.09 -0.48
N GLY A 327 -15.62 -17.37 0.79
CA GLY A 327 -14.73 -18.08 1.71
C GLY A 327 -13.70 -17.19 2.42
N GLN A 328 -14.08 -15.97 2.80
CA GLN A 328 -13.34 -15.05 3.69
C GLN A 328 -11.87 -14.88 3.30
N TYR A 329 -10.91 -15.00 4.22
CA TYR A 329 -9.48 -15.16 3.91
C TYR A 329 -9.05 -16.63 4.02
N ASP A 330 -7.92 -16.97 3.40
CA ASP A 330 -7.28 -18.28 3.62
C ASP A 330 -6.73 -18.36 5.05
N LYS A 331 -7.40 -19.14 5.91
CA LYS A 331 -7.02 -19.35 7.32
C LYS A 331 -5.63 -19.96 7.51
N GLY A 332 -5.11 -20.63 6.48
CA GLY A 332 -3.76 -21.18 6.49
C GLY A 332 -2.67 -20.15 6.24
N MET A 333 -3.00 -18.92 5.80
CA MET A 333 -2.03 -17.83 5.76
C MET A 333 -1.69 -17.35 7.17
N ASN A 334 -0.45 -16.87 7.34
CA ASN A 334 0.11 -16.45 8.61
C ASN A 334 0.35 -14.95 8.63
N LEU A 335 0.14 -14.32 9.80
CA LEU A 335 0.40 -12.91 10.08
C LEU A 335 -0.18 -11.94 9.04
N TRP A 336 0.62 -11.62 8.03
CA TRP A 336 0.36 -10.60 7.02
C TRP A 336 1.10 -10.91 5.71
N GLY A 337 0.55 -10.43 4.60
CA GLY A 337 1.17 -10.40 3.28
C GLY A 337 0.67 -11.50 2.36
N GLY A 338 0.41 -11.14 1.10
CA GLY A 338 -0.11 -12.03 0.06
C GLY A 338 -1.63 -12.20 0.10
N GLU A 339 -2.29 -11.91 1.22
CA GLU A 339 -3.74 -12.04 1.37
C GLU A 339 -4.52 -11.07 0.47
N ASN A 340 -3.95 -9.89 0.23
CA ASN A 340 -4.52 -8.87 -0.63
C ASN A 340 -4.56 -9.34 -2.08
N LEU A 341 -3.49 -9.98 -2.57
CA LEU A 341 -3.43 -10.55 -3.92
C LEU A 341 -4.29 -11.80 -4.02
N GLU A 342 -4.27 -12.69 -3.02
CA GLU A 342 -5.10 -13.91 -3.03
C GLU A 342 -6.58 -13.56 -3.13
N LEU A 343 -7.04 -12.62 -2.30
CA LEU A 343 -8.42 -12.17 -2.32
C LEU A 343 -8.76 -11.46 -3.63
N SER A 344 -7.85 -10.63 -4.17
CA SER A 344 -8.05 -9.95 -5.47
C SER A 344 -8.27 -10.94 -6.61
N LEU A 345 -7.40 -11.95 -6.73
CA LEU A 345 -7.50 -12.99 -7.76
C LEU A 345 -8.81 -13.76 -7.60
N ARG A 346 -9.14 -14.15 -6.37
CA ARG A 346 -10.37 -14.87 -6.08
C ARG A 346 -11.62 -14.06 -6.43
N ILE A 347 -11.68 -12.78 -6.07
CA ILE A 347 -12.81 -11.90 -6.39
C ILE A 347 -13.05 -11.93 -7.90
N TRP A 348 -12.02 -11.66 -8.70
CA TRP A 348 -12.15 -11.61 -10.15
C TRP A 348 -12.48 -12.97 -10.76
N MET A 349 -11.70 -13.99 -10.41
CA MET A 349 -11.81 -15.32 -11.02
C MET A 349 -13.12 -16.01 -10.62
N CYS A 350 -13.73 -15.67 -9.48
CA CYS A 350 -14.96 -16.30 -9.01
C CYS A 350 -16.23 -15.45 -9.26
N GLY A 351 -16.17 -14.52 -10.22
CA GLY A 351 -17.35 -13.81 -10.73
C GLY A 351 -17.74 -12.54 -9.95
N GLY A 352 -16.86 -12.04 -9.08
CA GLY A 352 -16.98 -10.72 -8.48
C GLY A 352 -16.25 -9.64 -9.27
N GLN A 353 -16.20 -8.46 -8.66
CA GLN A 353 -15.66 -7.26 -9.28
C GLN A 353 -14.83 -6.46 -8.27
N LEU A 354 -13.68 -5.93 -8.68
CA LEU A 354 -12.82 -5.13 -7.81
C LEU A 354 -12.57 -3.74 -8.40
N TYR A 355 -12.97 -2.71 -7.67
CA TYR A 355 -12.92 -1.33 -8.14
C TYR A 355 -12.28 -0.38 -7.12
N VAL A 356 -11.56 0.63 -7.61
CA VAL A 356 -11.18 1.81 -6.83
C VAL A 356 -12.23 2.89 -7.09
N ILE A 357 -12.74 3.54 -6.04
CA ILE A 357 -13.78 4.56 -6.12
C ILE A 357 -13.16 5.94 -5.83
N PRO A 358 -12.88 6.78 -6.86
CA PRO A 358 -12.11 8.01 -6.67
C PRO A 358 -12.71 9.05 -5.73
N CYS A 359 -14.04 9.04 -5.59
CA CYS A 359 -14.75 9.96 -4.71
C CYS A 359 -14.70 9.55 -3.24
N SER A 360 -14.28 8.32 -2.94
CA SER A 360 -13.97 7.87 -1.59
C SER A 360 -12.48 8.01 -1.36
N ARG A 361 -12.07 8.79 -0.36
CA ARG A 361 -10.67 9.01 -0.02
C ARG A 361 -10.40 8.77 1.44
N VAL A 362 -9.28 8.13 1.73
CA VAL A 362 -8.82 7.84 3.09
C VAL A 362 -7.32 8.04 3.14
N GLY A 363 -6.85 8.89 4.05
CA GLY A 363 -5.43 9.05 4.33
C GLY A 363 -4.90 7.88 5.12
N HIS A 364 -3.69 7.44 4.81
CA HIS A 364 -3.00 6.36 5.49
C HIS A 364 -1.56 6.78 5.81
N ILE A 365 -1.11 6.59 7.06
CA ILE A 365 0.27 6.90 7.45
C ILE A 365 1.23 5.93 6.74
N ASN A 366 2.09 6.46 5.86
CA ASN A 366 3.03 5.65 5.08
C ASN A 366 4.25 5.25 5.91
N ARG A 367 4.09 4.24 6.77
CA ARG A 367 5.17 3.77 7.65
C ARG A 367 6.38 3.29 6.88
N GLN A 368 7.56 3.60 7.41
CA GLN A 368 8.75 2.87 7.06
C GLN A 368 8.94 1.74 8.06
N HIS A 369 8.69 0.50 7.65
CA HIS A 369 8.87 -0.66 8.53
C HIS A 369 10.35 -0.91 8.80
N VAL A 370 10.76 -0.88 10.07
CA VAL A 370 12.14 -1.15 10.50
C VAL A 370 12.18 -2.11 11.70
N THR A 371 11.61 -3.32 11.59
CA THR A 371 11.92 -4.44 12.51
C THR A 371 11.68 -5.81 11.84
N ASN A 372 12.50 -6.81 12.15
CA ASN A 372 12.39 -8.23 11.78
C ASN A 372 12.04 -8.58 10.32
N ARG A 373 12.63 -7.86 9.36
CA ARG A 373 12.39 -8.04 7.91
C ARG A 373 12.51 -9.50 7.44
N PHE A 374 13.46 -10.27 7.98
CA PHE A 374 13.68 -11.66 7.58
C PHE A 374 12.53 -12.61 7.96
N GLU A 375 11.98 -12.49 9.17
CA GLU A 375 10.87 -13.34 9.62
C GLU A 375 9.59 -13.02 8.85
N ILE A 376 9.32 -11.72 8.65
CA ILE A 376 8.21 -11.24 7.84
C ILE A 376 8.33 -11.78 6.41
N MET A 377 9.52 -11.72 5.80
CA MET A 377 9.74 -12.25 4.45
C MET A 377 9.42 -13.74 4.35
N LYS A 378 9.84 -14.58 5.31
CA LYS A 378 9.51 -16.01 5.30
C LYS A 378 8.00 -16.26 5.37
N VAL A 379 7.30 -15.46 6.17
CA VAL A 379 5.84 -15.55 6.30
C VAL A 379 5.15 -15.15 4.99
N VAL A 380 5.58 -14.05 4.37
CA VAL A 380 5.07 -13.61 3.07
C VAL A 380 5.34 -14.65 1.98
N GLU A 381 6.53 -15.26 1.96
CA GLU A 381 6.87 -16.32 1.02
C GLU A 381 5.97 -17.56 1.19
N TYR A 382 5.71 -17.97 2.44
CA TYR A 382 4.78 -19.05 2.73
C TYR A 382 3.36 -18.74 2.25
N ASN A 383 2.84 -17.54 2.53
CA ASN A 383 1.52 -17.12 2.09
C ASN A 383 1.43 -17.04 0.55
N ASN A 384 2.45 -16.48 -0.09
CA ASN A 384 2.55 -16.42 -1.54
C ASN A 384 2.55 -17.81 -2.17
N LEU A 385 3.23 -18.80 -1.59
CA LEU A 385 3.18 -20.17 -2.10
C LEU A 385 1.76 -20.76 -2.05
N ARG A 386 0.99 -20.50 -0.98
CA ARG A 386 -0.42 -20.92 -0.90
C ARG A 386 -1.25 -20.31 -2.03
N LEU A 387 -1.07 -19.02 -2.30
CA LEU A 387 -1.69 -18.33 -3.44
C LEU A 387 -1.27 -18.97 -4.77
N VAL A 388 0.05 -19.11 -5.00
CA VAL A 388 0.65 -19.63 -6.23
C VAL A 388 0.07 -21.00 -6.59
N HIS A 389 0.04 -21.91 -5.61
CA HIS A 389 -0.45 -23.27 -5.82
C HIS A 389 -1.97 -23.35 -5.97
N THR A 390 -2.72 -22.34 -5.52
CA THR A 390 -4.18 -22.33 -5.60
C THR A 390 -4.71 -21.60 -6.83
N TRP A 391 -4.08 -20.50 -7.25
CA TRP A 391 -4.68 -19.53 -8.17
C TRP A 391 -3.92 -19.30 -9.47
N LEU A 392 -2.62 -19.61 -9.57
CA LEU A 392 -1.82 -19.27 -10.76
C LEU A 392 -1.77 -20.36 -11.84
N ASP A 393 -2.43 -21.50 -11.65
CA ASP A 393 -2.49 -22.61 -12.61
C ASP A 393 -1.09 -22.98 -13.18
N GLU A 394 -0.93 -23.03 -14.50
CA GLU A 394 0.33 -23.25 -15.21
C GLU A 394 1.32 -22.07 -15.12
N TYR A 395 0.84 -20.86 -14.80
CA TYR A 395 1.64 -19.64 -14.71
C TYR A 395 2.45 -19.55 -13.42
N LYS A 396 2.26 -20.47 -12.47
CA LYS A 396 3.15 -20.61 -11.30
C LYS A 396 4.62 -20.74 -11.69
N GLY A 397 4.92 -21.27 -12.90
CA GLY A 397 6.27 -21.31 -13.45
C GLY A 397 6.93 -19.92 -13.51
N GLN A 398 6.17 -18.86 -13.83
CA GLN A 398 6.68 -17.49 -13.88
C GLN A 398 7.12 -16.95 -12.52
N PHE A 399 6.38 -17.31 -11.46
CA PHE A 399 6.78 -17.01 -10.09
C PHE A 399 8.08 -17.74 -9.72
N PHE A 400 8.16 -19.04 -9.99
CA PHE A 400 9.33 -19.85 -9.67
C PHE A 400 10.57 -19.51 -10.50
N LEU A 401 10.44 -19.00 -11.73
CA LEU A 401 11.58 -18.46 -12.49
C LEU A 401 12.25 -17.30 -11.76
N ARG A 402 11.47 -16.46 -11.06
CA ARG A 402 11.97 -15.29 -10.32
C ARG A 402 12.32 -15.60 -8.87
N ARG A 403 11.77 -16.67 -8.31
CA ARG A 403 12.06 -17.18 -6.96
C ARG A 403 12.35 -18.69 -6.97
N PRO A 404 13.45 -19.16 -7.61
CA PRO A 404 13.69 -20.61 -7.80
C PRO A 404 13.79 -21.40 -6.50
N ALA A 405 14.34 -20.78 -5.44
CA ALA A 405 14.49 -21.40 -4.12
C ALA A 405 13.15 -21.81 -3.48
N LEU A 406 12.03 -21.21 -3.90
CA LEU A 406 10.72 -21.51 -3.32
C LEU A 406 10.01 -22.69 -3.99
N LYS A 407 10.55 -23.27 -5.07
CA LYS A 407 9.90 -24.37 -5.82
C LYS A 407 9.67 -25.63 -4.98
N SER A 408 10.55 -25.90 -4.02
CA SER A 408 10.48 -27.04 -3.11
C SER A 408 10.09 -26.66 -1.68
N ALA A 409 9.72 -25.40 -1.45
CA ALA A 409 9.35 -24.92 -0.13
C ALA A 409 7.93 -25.42 0.25
N ALA A 410 7.73 -25.65 1.56
CA ALA A 410 6.45 -26.10 2.07
C ALA A 410 5.42 -24.95 2.11
N TYR A 411 4.17 -25.26 1.78
CA TYR A 411 3.04 -24.31 1.77
C TYR A 411 1.81 -24.81 2.54
N GLY A 412 1.97 -25.93 3.24
CA GLY A 412 0.90 -26.56 4.02
C GLY A 412 -0.25 -27.12 3.16
N ASN A 413 -1.34 -27.49 3.82
CA ASN A 413 -2.53 -28.02 3.15
C ASN A 413 -3.36 -26.86 2.54
N ILE A 414 -3.72 -26.99 1.26
CA ILE A 414 -4.56 -26.05 0.52
C ILE A 414 -5.86 -26.69 -0.01
N SER A 415 -6.18 -27.93 0.37
CA SER A 415 -7.33 -28.66 -0.17
C SER A 415 -8.64 -27.89 -0.05
N GLU A 416 -8.91 -27.27 1.11
CA GLU A 416 -10.10 -26.43 1.30
C GLU A 416 -10.18 -25.27 0.30
N ARG A 417 -9.05 -24.63 -0.02
CA ARG A 417 -8.98 -23.52 -0.99
C ARG A 417 -9.20 -24.00 -2.43
N VAL A 418 -8.64 -25.16 -2.78
CA VAL A 418 -8.83 -25.79 -4.08
C VAL A 418 -10.28 -26.26 -4.26
N GLU A 419 -10.89 -26.85 -3.24
CA GLU A 419 -12.30 -27.27 -3.25
C GLU A 419 -13.25 -26.08 -3.35
N LEU A 420 -12.97 -25.00 -2.60
CA LEU A 420 -13.70 -23.75 -2.70
C LEU A 420 -13.67 -23.19 -4.14
N ARG A 421 -12.47 -23.14 -4.75
CA ARG A 421 -12.31 -22.68 -6.14
C ARG A 421 -13.15 -23.50 -7.13
N LYS A 422 -13.19 -24.82 -6.94
CA LYS A 422 -14.04 -25.73 -7.75
C LYS A 422 -15.52 -25.48 -7.51
N ARG A 423 -15.95 -25.39 -6.24
CA ARG A 423 -17.35 -25.20 -5.85
C ARG A 423 -17.94 -23.89 -6.40
N LEU A 424 -17.15 -22.83 -6.40
CA LEU A 424 -17.54 -21.52 -6.94
C LEU A 424 -17.49 -21.44 -8.47
N GLY A 425 -16.99 -22.48 -9.16
CA GLY A 425 -16.87 -22.47 -10.63
C GLY A 425 -15.93 -21.38 -11.15
N CYS A 426 -14.86 -21.08 -10.40
CA CYS A 426 -13.98 -19.97 -10.74
C CYS A 426 -13.23 -20.22 -12.07
N LYS A 427 -12.97 -19.14 -12.79
CA LYS A 427 -12.22 -19.11 -14.05
C LYS A 427 -10.74 -19.46 -13.86
N SER A 428 -10.06 -19.70 -14.97
CA SER A 428 -8.61 -19.96 -15.01
C SER A 428 -7.82 -18.66 -14.84
N PHE A 429 -6.54 -18.79 -14.49
CA PHE A 429 -5.63 -17.65 -14.44
C PHE A 429 -5.36 -17.07 -15.84
N GLN A 430 -5.38 -17.87 -16.90
CA GLN A 430 -5.33 -17.35 -18.27
C GLN A 430 -6.51 -16.41 -18.55
N TRP A 431 -7.75 -16.77 -18.16
CA TRP A 431 -8.89 -15.87 -18.31
C TRP A 431 -8.69 -14.54 -17.56
N TYR A 432 -8.08 -14.60 -16.37
CA TYR A 432 -7.75 -13.40 -15.60
C TYR A 432 -6.73 -12.52 -16.35
N LEU A 433 -5.69 -13.11 -16.94
CA LEU A 433 -4.72 -12.37 -17.76
C LEU A 433 -5.40 -11.78 -18.99
N ASP A 434 -6.23 -12.53 -19.71
CA ASP A 434 -6.89 -12.06 -20.93
C ASP A 434 -7.88 -10.92 -20.69
N THR A 435 -8.57 -10.96 -19.56
CA THR A 435 -9.76 -10.12 -19.32
C THR A 435 -9.51 -9.00 -18.31
N ILE A 436 -8.67 -9.24 -17.31
CA ILE A 436 -8.51 -8.37 -16.15
C ILE A 436 -7.15 -7.70 -16.12
N PHE A 437 -6.07 -8.43 -16.42
CA PHE A 437 -4.71 -7.89 -16.31
C PHE A 437 -3.75 -8.36 -17.43
N PRO A 438 -4.04 -8.01 -18.70
CA PRO A 438 -3.23 -8.44 -19.85
C PRO A 438 -1.80 -7.89 -19.83
N GLU A 439 -1.58 -6.75 -19.18
CA GLU A 439 -0.28 -6.11 -19.05
C GLU A 439 0.71 -6.94 -18.21
N LEU A 440 0.20 -7.76 -17.28
CA LEU A 440 1.04 -8.71 -16.54
C LEU A 440 1.61 -9.80 -17.47
N GLU A 441 0.80 -10.29 -18.41
CA GLU A 441 1.25 -11.26 -19.40
C GLU A 441 2.31 -10.68 -20.34
N ALA A 442 2.12 -9.46 -20.82
CA ALA A 442 3.12 -8.76 -21.64
C ALA A 442 4.48 -8.61 -20.92
N SER A 443 4.47 -8.51 -19.58
CA SER A 443 5.70 -8.40 -18.79
C SER A 443 6.51 -9.71 -18.69
N LYS A 444 6.01 -10.84 -19.20
CA LYS A 444 6.76 -12.11 -19.25
C LYS A 444 8.06 -12.01 -20.05
N ALA A 445 8.09 -11.16 -21.09
CA ALA A 445 9.18 -11.08 -22.06
C ALA A 445 10.31 -10.12 -21.67
N ILE A 446 10.16 -9.36 -20.58
CA ILE A 446 11.02 -8.18 -20.27
C ILE A 446 11.93 -8.41 -19.04
N SER A 447 11.94 -9.60 -18.42
CA SER A 447 12.74 -9.84 -17.21
C SER A 447 13.61 -11.08 -17.25
#